data_AF-A0A6G3LNC1-F1
#
_entry.id   AF-A0A6G3LNC1-F1
#
_cell.length_a   1.000
_cell.length_b   1.000
_cell.length_c   1.000
_cell.angle_alpha   90.00
_cell.angle_beta   90.00
_cell.angle_gamma   90.00
#
_symmetry.space_group_name_H-M   'P 1'
#
loop_
_entity.id
_entity.type
_entity.pdbx_description
1 polymer ?
#
loop_
_entity_poly.entity_id
_entity_poly.type
_entity_poly.pdbx_seq_one_letter_code
_entity_poly.pdbx_strand_id
1 'polypeptide(L)'
;MGKGKMVAQGCHAAVEAVLETMKRDKQLVERWLEQGQKKIVLRVDSEEELLDLYRRAQELGITAVLVVDKGLTQLPPNTVTALGLGPAPAEVLDKITGKLKLL
;
A
#
# COMPACT_ATOMS: atom_id res chain seq x y z
N MET A 1 -1.31 -15.73 3.95
CA MET A 1 -1.33 -15.84 2.47
C MET A 1 -0.12 -16.62 1.98
N GLY A 2 -0.27 -17.43 0.92
CA GLY A 2 0.89 -18.09 0.27
C GLY A 2 1.78 -17.09 -0.48
N LYS A 3 3.06 -17.43 -0.71
CA LYS A 3 4.08 -16.53 -1.31
C LYS A 3 3.62 -15.88 -2.62
N GLY A 4 3.09 -16.66 -3.56
CA GLY A 4 2.61 -16.12 -4.84
C GLY A 4 1.46 -15.12 -4.69
N LYS A 5 0.52 -15.39 -3.77
CA LYS A 5 -0.58 -14.47 -3.47
C LYS A 5 -0.07 -13.17 -2.84
N MET A 6 0.90 -13.26 -1.91
CA MET A 6 1.54 -12.06 -1.33
C MET A 6 2.16 -11.17 -2.40
N VAL A 7 2.90 -11.76 -3.34
CA VAL A 7 3.48 -11.02 -4.48
C VAL A 7 2.37 -10.37 -5.31
N ALA A 8 1.35 -11.12 -5.71
CA ALA A 8 0.27 -10.58 -6.52
C ALA A 8 -0.44 -9.41 -5.84
N GLN A 9 -0.87 -9.56 -4.58
CA GLN A 9 -1.58 -8.49 -3.85
C GLN A 9 -0.69 -7.27 -3.61
N GLY A 10 0.61 -7.48 -3.31
CA GLY A 10 1.57 -6.37 -3.22
C GLY A 10 1.75 -5.62 -4.55
N CYS A 11 1.76 -6.34 -5.68
CA CYS A 11 1.81 -5.71 -7.01
C CYS A 11 0.53 -4.91 -7.30
N HIS A 12 -0.66 -5.44 -7.00
CA HIS A 12 -1.92 -4.70 -7.14
C HIS A 12 -1.87 -3.40 -6.31
N ALA A 13 -1.50 -3.49 -5.04
CA ALA A 13 -1.37 -2.34 -4.15
C ALA A 13 -0.41 -1.28 -4.71
N ALA A 14 0.76 -1.71 -5.20
CA ALA A 14 1.77 -0.79 -5.74
C ALA A 14 1.29 -0.10 -7.04
N VAL A 15 0.70 -0.85 -7.97
CA VAL A 15 0.24 -0.30 -9.25
C VAL A 15 -0.90 0.69 -9.02
N GLU A 16 -1.90 0.31 -8.24
CA GLU A 16 -3.05 1.17 -7.98
C GLU A 16 -2.67 2.45 -7.22
N ALA A 17 -1.78 2.36 -6.22
CA ALA A 17 -1.31 3.52 -5.46
C ALA A 17 -0.50 4.50 -6.34
N VAL A 18 0.35 4.00 -7.23
CA VAL A 18 1.09 4.84 -8.19
C VAL A 18 0.14 5.49 -9.19
N LEU A 19 -0.82 4.75 -9.76
CA LEU A 19 -1.79 5.30 -10.71
C LEU A 19 -2.66 6.38 -10.06
N GLU A 20 -3.08 6.18 -8.82
CA GLU A 20 -3.87 7.17 -8.10
C GLU A 20 -3.03 8.40 -7.71
N THR A 21 -1.78 8.21 -7.32
CA THR A 21 -0.86 9.33 -7.05
C THR A 21 -0.54 10.10 -8.33
N MET A 22 -0.36 9.43 -9.47
CA MET A 22 -0.07 10.07 -10.76
C MET A 22 -1.18 11.06 -11.17
N LYS A 23 -2.44 10.77 -10.85
CA LYS A 23 -3.57 11.69 -11.11
C LYS A 23 -3.52 12.95 -10.23
N ARG A 24 -2.92 12.85 -9.04
CA ARG A 24 -2.88 13.91 -8.02
C ARG A 24 -1.60 14.75 -8.12
N ASP A 25 -0.46 14.09 -8.28
CA ASP A 25 0.88 14.68 -8.32
C ASP A 25 1.82 13.84 -9.20
N LYS A 26 1.84 14.16 -10.50
CA LYS A 26 2.70 13.52 -11.50
C LYS A 26 4.19 13.72 -11.19
N GLN A 27 4.58 14.90 -10.70
CA GLN A 27 5.99 15.21 -10.41
C GLN A 27 6.53 14.40 -9.23
N LEU A 28 5.70 14.13 -8.22
CA LEU A 28 6.07 13.21 -7.14
C LEU A 28 6.35 11.80 -7.65
N VAL A 29 5.50 11.28 -8.54
CA VAL A 29 5.71 9.96 -9.15
C VAL A 29 6.98 9.95 -10.01
N GLU A 30 7.21 10.97 -10.84
CA GLU A 30 8.42 11.10 -11.67
C GLU A 30 9.70 11.08 -10.81
N ARG A 31 9.75 11.90 -9.74
CA ARG A 31 10.89 11.89 -8.80
C ARG A 31 11.08 10.54 -8.12
N TRP A 32 10.01 9.88 -7.70
CA TRP A 32 10.08 8.55 -7.10
C TRP A 32 10.60 7.50 -8.10
N LEU A 33 10.22 7.59 -9.39
CA LEU A 33 10.74 6.73 -10.46
C LEU A 33 12.23 6.97 -10.70
N GLU A 34 12.66 8.24 -10.78
CA GLU A 34 14.07 8.63 -10.92
C GLU A 34 14.94 8.15 -9.75
N GLN A 35 14.36 8.08 -8.55
CA GLN A 35 15.00 7.52 -7.35
C GLN A 35 14.98 5.98 -7.28
N GLY A 36 14.61 5.30 -8.37
CA GLY A 36 14.61 3.85 -8.44
C GLY A 36 13.39 3.19 -7.80
N GLN A 37 12.28 3.92 -7.69
CA GLN A 37 10.96 3.40 -7.34
C GLN A 37 10.92 2.52 -6.08
N LYS A 38 11.61 2.96 -5.01
CA LYS A 38 11.75 2.24 -3.74
C LYS A 38 10.39 1.82 -3.18
N LYS A 39 10.30 0.54 -2.78
CA LYS A 39 9.14 -0.06 -2.11
C LYS A 39 9.62 -0.78 -0.85
N ILE A 40 8.86 -0.66 0.24
CA ILE A 40 9.10 -1.40 1.48
C ILE A 40 7.84 -2.23 1.74
N VAL A 41 8.01 -3.54 1.93
CA VAL A 41 6.90 -4.44 2.22
C VAL A 41 6.91 -4.75 3.70
N LEU A 42 5.82 -4.38 4.36
CA LEU A 42 5.61 -4.53 5.80
C LEU A 42 4.46 -5.50 6.04
N ARG A 43 4.36 -6.01 7.26
CA ARG A 43 3.26 -6.88 7.69
C ARG A 43 2.50 -6.27 8.86
N VAL A 44 1.22 -6.60 8.89
CA VAL A 44 0.26 -6.34 9.96
C VAL A 44 -0.38 -7.65 10.36
N ASP A 45 -0.97 -7.70 11.55
CA ASP A 45 -1.51 -8.94 12.10
C ASP A 45 -3.04 -9.05 11.92
N SER A 46 -3.71 -8.00 11.42
CA SER A 46 -5.16 -8.01 11.16
C SER A 46 -5.60 -7.10 10.01
N GLU A 47 -6.82 -7.37 9.50
CA GLU A 47 -7.50 -6.51 8.53
C GLU A 47 -7.86 -5.15 9.13
N GLU A 48 -8.26 -5.10 10.40
CA GLU A 48 -8.54 -3.86 11.12
C GLU A 48 -7.33 -2.92 11.13
N GLU A 49 -6.12 -3.46 11.31
CA GLU A 49 -4.89 -2.68 11.27
C GLU A 49 -4.64 -2.08 9.87
N LEU A 50 -4.99 -2.78 8.78
CA LEU A 50 -4.94 -2.20 7.43
C LEU A 50 -5.91 -1.02 7.29
N LEU A 51 -7.12 -1.16 7.82
CA LEU A 51 -8.14 -0.10 7.77
C LEU A 51 -7.74 1.13 8.61
N ASP A 52 -7.09 0.92 9.75
CA ASP A 52 -6.54 1.98 10.59
C ASP A 52 -5.42 2.74 9.89
N LEU A 53 -4.46 2.03 9.29
CA LEU A 53 -3.38 2.64 8.51
C LEU A 53 -3.91 3.41 7.30
N TYR A 54 -4.94 2.87 6.63
CA TYR A 54 -5.62 3.56 5.52
C TYR A 54 -6.24 4.89 5.98
N ARG A 55 -6.99 4.90 7.08
CA ARG A 55 -7.59 6.11 7.64
C ARG A 55 -6.53 7.17 7.99
N ARG A 56 -5.48 6.75 8.69
CA ARG A 56 -4.36 7.64 9.07
C ARG A 56 -3.62 8.21 7.85
N ALA A 57 -3.48 7.43 6.78
CA ALA A 57 -2.89 7.91 5.53
C ALA A 57 -3.76 8.97 4.86
N GLN A 58 -5.09 8.79 4.85
CA GLN A 58 -6.02 9.79 4.31
C GLN A 58 -5.97 11.11 5.09
N GLU A 59 -5.91 11.05 6.42
CA GLU A 59 -5.79 12.23 7.29
C GLU A 59 -4.52 13.04 7.02
N LEU A 60 -3.42 12.36 6.64
CA LEU A 60 -2.15 12.98 6.29
C LEU A 60 -2.04 13.36 4.80
N GLY A 61 -3.12 13.21 4.02
CA GLY A 61 -3.13 13.52 2.60
C GLY A 61 -2.29 12.59 1.72
N ILE A 62 -1.92 11.42 2.24
CA ILE A 62 -1.14 10.42 1.49
C ILE A 62 -2.10 9.57 0.66
N THR A 63 -1.75 9.31 -0.60
CA THR A 63 -2.48 8.34 -1.42
C THR A 63 -2.46 6.96 -0.74
N ALA A 64 -3.65 6.39 -0.53
CA ALA A 64 -3.83 5.09 0.08
C ALA A 64 -4.85 4.28 -0.73
N VAL A 65 -4.54 3.00 -0.98
CA VAL A 65 -5.41 2.09 -1.75
C VAL A 65 -5.51 0.73 -1.05
N LEU A 66 -6.73 0.29 -0.78
CA LEU A 66 -7.02 -1.03 -0.24
C LEU A 66 -7.20 -2.02 -1.39
N VAL A 67 -6.44 -3.11 -1.36
CA VAL A 67 -6.62 -4.23 -2.28
C VAL A 67 -7.59 -5.22 -1.65
N VAL A 68 -8.64 -5.55 -2.40
CA VAL A 68 -9.67 -6.49 -1.99
C VAL A 68 -9.58 -7.74 -2.84
N ASP A 69 -9.41 -8.91 -2.21
CA ASP A 69 -9.46 -10.16 -2.95
C ASP A 69 -10.91 -10.49 -3.32
N LYS A 70 -11.21 -10.49 -4.63
CA LYS A 70 -12.55 -10.77 -5.17
C LYS A 70 -12.97 -12.24 -5.06
N GLY A 71 -12.37 -13.02 -4.15
CA GLY A 71 -12.70 -14.43 -3.94
C GLY A 71 -12.26 -15.37 -5.08
N LEU A 72 -11.31 -14.94 -5.93
CA LEU A 72 -10.71 -15.82 -6.94
C LEU A 72 -9.64 -16.76 -6.33
N THR A 73 -9.41 -16.69 -5.02
CA THR A 73 -8.42 -17.50 -4.29
C THR A 73 -8.87 -17.88 -2.87
N GLN A 74 -7.92 -18.35 -2.04
CA GLN A 74 -8.07 -19.06 -0.77
C GLN A 74 -8.70 -18.28 0.42
N LEU A 75 -9.24 -17.09 0.20
CA LEU A 75 -9.80 -16.22 1.25
C LEU A 75 -11.31 -15.99 1.04
N PRO A 76 -12.05 -15.64 2.11
CA PRO A 76 -13.44 -15.21 1.97
C PRO A 76 -13.55 -14.04 0.97
N PRO A 77 -14.62 -13.99 0.16
CA PRO A 77 -14.84 -12.89 -0.77
C PRO A 77 -14.89 -11.55 -0.03
N ASN A 78 -14.32 -10.52 -0.66
CA ASN A 78 -14.24 -9.14 -0.14
C ASN A 78 -13.29 -8.93 1.05
N THR A 79 -12.35 -9.85 1.29
CA THR A 79 -11.29 -9.64 2.30
C THR A 79 -10.29 -8.60 1.81
N VAL A 80 -9.96 -7.61 2.65
CA VAL A 80 -8.84 -6.70 2.40
C VAL A 80 -7.53 -7.45 2.63
N THR A 81 -6.67 -7.49 1.62
CA THR A 81 -5.44 -8.32 1.63
C THR A 81 -4.15 -7.52 1.64
N ALA A 82 -4.18 -6.27 1.17
CA ALA A 82 -3.02 -5.40 1.15
C ALA A 82 -3.44 -3.92 1.14
N LEU A 83 -2.52 -3.05 1.57
CA LEU A 83 -2.66 -1.60 1.52
C LEU A 83 -1.46 -1.02 0.77
N GLY A 84 -1.73 -0.27 -0.30
CA GLY A 84 -0.72 0.52 -1.01
C GLY A 84 -0.70 1.93 -0.46
N LEU A 85 0.49 2.45 -0.12
CA LEU A 85 0.70 3.81 0.37
C LEU A 85 1.68 4.56 -0.52
N GLY A 86 1.34 5.80 -0.89
CA GLY A 86 2.18 6.69 -1.66
C GLY A 86 2.19 6.42 -3.18
N PRO A 87 3.28 6.78 -3.89
CA PRO A 87 4.55 7.30 -3.36
C PRO A 87 4.39 8.61 -2.58
N ALA A 88 5.24 8.80 -1.58
CA ALA A 88 5.26 9.96 -0.69
C ALA A 88 6.65 10.10 -0.03
N PRO A 89 7.01 11.27 0.54
CA PRO A 89 8.26 11.40 1.29
C PRO A 89 8.35 10.38 2.42
N ALA A 90 9.53 9.77 2.60
CA ALA A 90 9.76 8.70 3.56
C ALA A 90 9.37 9.11 4.99
N GLU A 91 9.77 10.31 5.42
CA GLU A 91 9.45 10.85 6.75
C GLU A 91 7.94 10.95 7.03
N VAL A 92 7.12 11.11 5.99
CA VAL A 92 5.65 11.17 6.13
C VAL A 92 5.07 9.76 6.22
N LEU A 93 5.58 8.81 5.43
CA LEU A 93 5.19 7.40 5.52
C LEU A 93 5.57 6.79 6.88
N ASP A 94 6.76 7.09 7.39
CA ASP A 94 7.27 6.54 8.65
C ASP A 94 6.43 6.93 9.87
N LYS A 95 5.72 8.07 9.83
CA LYS A 95 4.73 8.45 10.87
C LYS A 95 3.61 7.42 11.02
N ILE A 96 3.29 6.70 9.94
CA ILE A 96 2.22 5.71 9.89
C ILE A 96 2.79 4.30 10.04
N THR A 97 3.87 3.99 9.32
CA THR A 97 4.36 2.62 9.12
C THR A 97 5.63 2.28 9.91
N GLY A 98 6.30 3.25 10.54
CA GLY A 98 7.64 3.07 11.13
C GLY A 98 7.72 2.08 12.30
N LYS A 99 6.58 1.65 12.86
CA LYS A 99 6.51 0.62 13.92
C LYS A 99 6.19 -0.78 13.39
N LEU A 100 5.84 -0.91 12.11
CA LEU A 100 5.49 -2.18 11.51
C LEU A 100 6.74 -3.02 11.24
N LYS A 101 6.56 -4.34 11.24
CA LYS A 101 7.64 -5.29 10.95
C LYS A 101 7.76 -5.49 9.44
N LEU A 102 8.98 -5.74 8.97
CA LEU A 102 9.20 -6.22 7.59
C LEU A 102 8.48 -7.56 7.38
N LEU A 103 7.91 -7.75 6.19
CA LEU A 103 7.18 -8.97 5.80
C LEU A 103 8.12 -10.16 5.63
#